data_AF-A0A838BP67-F1
#
_entry.id   AF-A0A838BP67-F1
#
_cell.length_a   1.000
_cell.length_b   1.000
_cell.length_c   1.000
_cell.angle_alpha   90.00
_cell.angle_beta   90.00
_cell.angle_gamma   90.00
#
_symmetry.space_group_name_H-M   'P 1'
#
loop_
_entity.id
_entity.type
_entity.pdbx_description
1 polymer ?
#
loop_
_entity_poly.entity_id
_entity_poly.type
_entity_poly.pdbx_seq_one_letter_code
_entity_poly.pdbx_strand_id
1 'polypeptide(L)'
;MVIRRRLRRFLIPLVLYGISAGVAAYFVHHAHSGARGIEAQQKYEAQVAELSAELDGLKTQRSEWERRIALLRSDQIDRDLLEERARVMLGRVHKNDLVIITGP
;
A
#
# COMPACT_ATOMS: atom_id res chain seq x y z
N MET A 1 70.32 0.13 -26.36
CA MET A 1 69.07 -0.68 -26.43
C MET A 1 68.58 -1.23 -25.08
N VAL A 2 69.43 -1.32 -24.04
CA VAL A 2 69.08 -1.94 -22.74
C VAL A 2 68.22 -1.05 -21.83
N ILE A 3 68.39 0.28 -21.89
CA ILE A 3 67.63 1.25 -21.06
C ILE A 3 66.13 1.22 -21.41
N ARG A 4 65.78 1.17 -22.71
CA ARG A 4 64.39 1.06 -23.17
C ARG A 4 63.70 -0.23 -22.70
N ARG A 5 64.45 -1.34 -22.56
CA ARG A 5 63.94 -2.62 -22.03
C ARG A 5 63.64 -2.55 -20.53
N ARG A 6 64.50 -1.94 -19.71
CA ARG A 6 64.21 -1.74 -18.28
C ARG A 6 63.03 -0.80 -18.05
N LEU A 7 62.98 0.31 -18.79
CA LEU A 7 61.90 1.30 -18.64
C LEU A 7 60.53 0.70 -18.99
N ARG A 8 60.43 -0.08 -20.09
CA ARG A 8 59.20 -0.82 -20.44
C ARG A 8 58.76 -1.79 -19.34
N ARG A 9 59.72 -2.45 -18.66
CA ARG A 9 59.42 -3.44 -17.62
C ARG A 9 58.74 -2.83 -16.39
N PHE A 10 59.00 -1.55 -16.10
CA PHE A 10 58.36 -0.82 -15.00
C PHE A 10 57.13 -0.02 -15.45
N LEU A 11 57.17 0.57 -16.64
CA LEU A 11 56.04 1.36 -17.16
C LEU A 11 54.81 0.50 -17.46
N ILE A 12 54.98 -0.71 -17.99
CA ILE A 12 53.84 -1.60 -18.30
C ILE A 12 53.00 -1.94 -17.07
N PRO A 13 53.57 -2.48 -15.97
CA PRO A 13 52.78 -2.76 -14.76
C PRO A 13 52.25 -1.48 -14.12
N LEU A 14 52.99 -0.37 -14.13
CA LEU A 14 52.51 0.90 -13.59
C LEU A 14 51.24 1.40 -14.31
N VAL A 15 51.25 1.37 -15.65
CA VAL A 15 50.08 1.72 -16.46
C VAL A 15 48.94 0.73 -16.23
N LEU A 16 49.24 -0.57 -16.16
CA LEU A 16 48.24 -1.60 -15.91
C LEU A 16 47.54 -1.36 -14.56
N TYR A 17 48.30 -1.17 -13.48
CA TYR A 17 47.77 -0.89 -12.15
C TYR A 17 47.04 0.45 -12.10
N GLY A 18 47.53 1.48 -12.80
CA GLY A 18 46.85 2.76 -12.92
C GLY A 18 45.47 2.64 -13.58
N ILE A 19 45.39 1.90 -14.69
CA ILE A 19 44.12 1.62 -15.36
C ILE A 19 43.20 0.80 -14.45
N SER A 20 43.70 -0.26 -13.83
CA SER A 20 42.90 -1.08 -12.91
C SER A 20 42.36 -0.27 -11.73
N ALA A 21 43.18 0.62 -11.14
CA ALA A 21 42.75 1.51 -10.06
C ALA A 21 41.69 2.51 -10.55
N GLY A 22 41.86 3.08 -11.75
CA GLY A 22 40.87 3.98 -12.35
C GLY A 22 39.53 3.30 -12.59
N VAL A 23 39.54 2.07 -13.11
CA VAL A 23 38.32 1.27 -13.29
C VAL A 23 37.66 0.96 -11.94
N ALA A 24 38.44 0.55 -10.94
CA ALA A 24 37.91 0.31 -9.60
C ALA A 24 37.28 1.58 -8.98
N ALA A 25 37.94 2.72 -9.10
CA ALA A 25 37.42 4.01 -8.63
C ALA A 25 36.12 4.40 -9.35
N TYR A 26 36.04 4.18 -10.66
CA TYR A 26 34.83 4.42 -11.44
C TYR A 26 33.65 3.57 -10.93
N PHE A 27 33.87 2.28 -10.67
CA PHE A 27 32.87 1.39 -10.11
C PHE A 27 32.46 1.78 -8.69
N VAL A 28 33.40 2.16 -7.82
CA VAL A 28 33.09 2.65 -6.46
C VAL A 28 32.25 3.92 -6.51
N HIS A 29 32.61 4.88 -7.36
CA HIS A 29 31.84 6.11 -7.54
C HIS A 29 30.42 5.84 -8.07
N HIS A 30 30.29 4.94 -9.06
CA HIS A 30 29.00 4.54 -9.60
C HIS A 30 28.18 3.67 -8.65
N ALA A 31 28.81 2.91 -7.75
CA ALA A 31 28.11 2.18 -6.69
C ALA A 31 27.49 3.15 -5.67
N HIS A 32 28.18 4.25 -5.36
CA HIS A 32 27.62 5.32 -4.54
C HIS A 32 26.55 6.15 -5.25
N SER A 33 26.78 6.48 -6.54
CA SER A 33 25.92 7.42 -7.30
C SER A 33 24.82 6.75 -8.13
N GLY A 34 24.82 5.43 -8.23
CA GLY A 34 23.89 4.68 -9.07
C GLY A 34 22.48 4.63 -8.46
N ALA A 35 21.48 4.37 -9.30
CA ALA A 35 20.05 4.31 -8.93
C ALA A 35 19.68 3.29 -7.82
N ARG A 36 20.64 2.48 -7.35
CA ARG A 36 20.50 1.53 -6.23
C ARG A 36 21.53 1.78 -5.11
N GLY A 37 22.16 2.95 -5.11
CA GLY A 37 23.08 3.37 -4.06
C GLY A 37 22.36 3.52 -2.72
N ILE A 38 23.13 3.58 -1.64
CA ILE A 38 22.64 3.68 -0.26
C ILE A 38 21.65 4.83 -0.09
N GLU A 39 21.87 5.96 -0.78
CA GLU A 39 20.97 7.12 -0.71
C GLU A 39 19.61 6.86 -1.39
N ALA A 40 19.59 6.15 -2.51
CA ALA A 40 18.34 5.77 -3.17
C ALA A 40 17.55 4.80 -2.29
N GLN A 41 18.22 3.83 -1.66
CA GLN A 41 17.59 2.92 -0.71
C GLN A 41 16.93 3.67 0.45
N GLN A 42 17.61 4.63 1.07
CA GLN A 42 17.04 5.43 2.16
C GLN A 42 15.81 6.23 1.70
N LYS A 43 15.85 6.83 0.50
CA LYS A 43 14.70 7.55 -0.06
C LYS A 43 13.51 6.63 -0.34
N TYR A 44 13.76 5.41 -0.81
CA TYR A 44 12.70 4.43 -1.06
C TYR A 44 12.12 3.89 0.25
N GLU A 45 12.95 3.60 1.26
CA GLU A 45 12.48 3.18 2.59
C GLU A 45 11.62 4.26 3.25
N ALA A 46 12.01 5.53 3.16
CA ALA A 46 11.21 6.64 3.66
C ALA A 46 9.85 6.76 2.93
N GLN A 47 9.84 6.67 1.59
CA GLN A 47 8.59 6.69 0.80
C GLN A 47 7.68 5.51 1.13
N VAL A 48 8.25 4.31 1.29
CA VAL A 48 7.48 3.11 1.68
C VAL A 48 6.85 3.31 3.06
N ALA A 49 7.59 3.88 4.01
CA ALA A 49 7.07 4.17 5.34
C ALA A 49 5.91 5.19 5.30
N GLU A 50 6.07 6.27 4.54
CA GLU A 50 5.04 7.31 4.37
C GLU A 50 3.76 6.74 3.72
N LEU A 51 3.90 6.05 2.58
CA LEU A 51 2.78 5.43 1.86
C LEU A 51 2.08 4.37 2.71
N SER A 52 2.83 3.61 3.51
CA SER A 52 2.25 2.60 4.41
C SER A 52 1.41 3.25 5.51
N ALA A 53 1.91 4.35 6.10
CA ALA A 53 1.17 5.10 7.11
C ALA A 53 -0.11 5.73 6.54
N GLU A 54 -0.04 6.29 5.33
CA GLU A 54 -1.23 6.83 4.64
C GLU A 54 -2.26 5.72 4.38
N LEU A 55 -1.81 4.57 3.90
CA LEU A 55 -2.66 3.43 3.61
C LEU A 55 -3.36 2.90 4.87
N ASP A 56 -2.65 2.81 5.99
CA ASP A 56 -3.24 2.38 7.26
C ASP A 56 -4.25 3.41 7.81
N GLY A 57 -3.96 4.71 7.63
CA GLY A 57 -4.91 5.78 7.92
C GLY A 57 -6.19 5.67 7.09
N LEU A 58 -6.06 5.45 5.78
CA LEU A 58 -7.20 5.29 4.87
C LEU A 58 -7.99 4.01 5.15
N LYS A 59 -7.33 2.89 5.49
CA LYS A 59 -8.00 1.65 5.91
C LYS A 59 -8.84 1.87 7.17
N THR A 60 -8.30 2.62 8.13
CA THR A 60 -9.01 2.93 9.38
C THR A 60 -10.27 3.73 9.07
N GLN A 61 -10.14 4.81 8.28
CA GLN A 61 -11.29 5.61 7.83
C GLN A 61 -12.32 4.77 7.07
N ARG A 62 -11.87 3.90 6.16
CA ARG A 62 -12.75 2.99 5.43
C ARG A 62 -13.52 2.09 6.39
N SER A 63 -12.88 1.49 7.39
CA SER A 63 -13.55 0.61 8.34
C SER A 63 -14.57 1.35 9.22
N GLU A 64 -14.28 2.61 9.59
CA GLU A 64 -15.26 3.46 10.29
C GLU A 64 -16.47 3.76 9.42
N TRP A 65 -16.25 4.12 8.14
CA TRP A 65 -17.33 4.35 7.20
C TRP A 65 -18.13 3.08 6.91
N GLU A 66 -17.48 1.94 6.75
CA GLU A 66 -18.16 0.65 6.58
C GLU A 66 -19.01 0.31 7.81
N ARG A 67 -18.53 0.58 9.03
CA ARG A 67 -19.32 0.41 10.25
C ARG A 67 -20.52 1.36 10.30
N ARG A 68 -20.32 2.63 9.94
CA ARG A 68 -21.43 3.62 9.89
C ARG A 68 -22.45 3.24 8.82
N ILE A 69 -21.99 2.83 7.64
CA ILE A 69 -22.85 2.32 6.58
C ILE A 69 -23.58 1.08 7.06
N ALA A 70 -22.93 0.12 7.73
CA ALA A 70 -23.61 -1.06 8.27
C ALA A 70 -24.70 -0.71 9.30
N LEU A 71 -24.50 0.34 10.11
CA LEU A 71 -25.52 0.85 11.04
C LEU A 71 -26.68 1.57 10.32
N LEU A 72 -26.40 2.24 9.19
CA LEU A 72 -27.40 2.95 8.37
C LEU A 72 -28.09 2.03 7.35
N ARG A 73 -27.42 0.96 6.95
CA ARG A 73 -27.85 -0.03 5.99
C ARG A 73 -28.77 -0.98 6.73
N SER A 74 -30.01 -0.52 6.88
CA SER A 74 -31.20 -1.30 7.17
C SER A 74 -31.57 -2.25 6.01
N ASP A 75 -30.58 -2.83 5.29
CA ASP A 75 -30.87 -3.65 4.09
C ASP A 75 -31.34 -5.07 4.41
N GLN A 76 -31.24 -5.48 5.67
CA GLN A 76 -32.28 -6.30 6.23
C GLN A 76 -33.39 -5.33 6.64
N ILE A 77 -34.25 -5.00 5.69
CA ILE A 77 -35.55 -4.45 6.04
C ILE A 77 -36.15 -5.51 6.95
N ASP A 78 -36.24 -5.20 8.24
CA ASP A 78 -36.72 -6.15 9.22
C ASP A 78 -38.11 -6.61 8.76
N ARG A 79 -38.27 -7.93 8.64
CA ARG A 79 -39.49 -8.52 8.12
C ARG A 79 -40.69 -8.10 8.96
N ASP A 80 -40.46 -7.88 10.26
CA ASP A 80 -41.46 -7.40 11.20
C ASP A 80 -41.86 -5.94 10.90
N LEU A 81 -40.91 -5.10 10.48
CA LEU A 81 -41.20 -3.72 10.04
C LEU A 81 -42.02 -3.69 8.73
N LEU A 82 -41.78 -4.63 7.82
CA LEU A 82 -42.61 -4.79 6.60
C LEU A 82 -44.02 -5.29 6.95
N GLU A 83 -44.12 -6.23 7.89
CA GLU A 83 -45.40 -6.79 8.33
C GLU A 83 -46.24 -5.74 9.06
N GLU A 84 -45.62 -4.92 9.90
CA GLU A 84 -46.27 -3.79 10.58
C GLU A 84 -46.73 -2.73 9.57
N ARG A 85 -45.88 -2.38 8.59
CA ARG A 85 -46.27 -1.39 7.57
C ARG A 85 -47.37 -1.90 6.66
N ALA A 86 -47.38 -3.21 6.34
CA ALA A 86 -48.45 -3.85 5.58
C ALA A 86 -49.77 -3.89 6.37
N ARG A 87 -49.72 -4.14 7.68
CA ARG A 87 -50.89 -4.08 8.57
C ARG A 87 -51.49 -2.67 8.61
N VAL A 88 -50.65 -1.65 8.77
CA VAL A 88 -51.08 -0.24 8.84
C VAL A 88 -51.61 0.28 7.50
N MET A 89 -50.95 -0.02 6.38
CA MET A 89 -51.32 0.52 5.06
C MET A 89 -52.42 -0.28 4.35
N LEU A 90 -52.44 -1.60 4.49
CA LEU A 90 -53.33 -2.49 3.75
C LEU A 90 -54.41 -3.14 4.62
N GLY A 91 -54.41 -2.87 5.94
CA GLY A 91 -55.33 -3.52 6.88
C GLY A 91 -55.17 -5.04 6.94
N ARG A 92 -54.01 -5.58 6.52
CA ARG A 92 -53.77 -7.03 6.49
C ARG A 92 -53.51 -7.55 7.89
N VAL A 93 -54.29 -8.55 8.29
CA VAL A 93 -54.21 -9.23 9.57
C VAL A 93 -53.73 -10.67 9.33
N HIS A 94 -52.82 -11.17 10.17
CA HIS A 94 -52.29 -12.53 10.04
C HIS A 94 -53.35 -13.56 10.46
N LYS A 95 -53.34 -14.77 9.90
CA LYS A 95 -54.35 -15.81 10.16
C LYS A 95 -54.51 -16.22 11.64
N ASN A 96 -53.52 -15.90 12.47
CA ASN A 96 -53.47 -16.25 13.89
C ASN A 96 -53.75 -15.03 14.80
N ASP A 97 -54.07 -13.87 14.24
CA ASP A 97 -54.28 -12.66 15.05
C ASP A 97 -55.72 -12.58 15.56
N LEU A 98 -55.85 -12.13 16.81
CA LEU A 98 -57.13 -11.89 17.46
C LEU A 98 -57.68 -10.52 17.04
N VAL A 99 -58.69 -10.50 16.17
CA VAL A 99 -59.40 -9.27 15.81
C VAL A 99 -60.51 -9.03 16.82
N ILE A 100 -60.36 -8.01 17.66
CA ILE A 100 -61.42 -7.55 18.56
C ILE A 100 -62.17 -6.43 17.86
N ILE A 101 -63.37 -6.73 17.36
CA ILE A 101 -64.27 -5.73 16.82
C ILE A 101 -64.98 -5.08 18.02
N THR A 102 -64.48 -3.92 18.47
CA THR A 102 -65.21 -3.10 19.44
C THR A 102 -66.32 -2.37 18.69
N GLY A 103 -67.50 -2.97 18.72
CA GLY A 103 -68.73 -2.47 18.08
C GLY A 103 -69.32 -1.21 18.72
N PRO A 104 -70.52 -0.80 18.26
CA PRO A 104 -71.63 -1.69 17.91
C PRO A 104 -71.50 -2.42 16.58
#